data_AF-A0A2H0KJV2-F1
#
_entry.id   AF-A0A2H0KJV2-F1
#
_cell.length_a   1.000
_cell.length_b   1.000
_cell.length_c   1.000
_cell.angle_alpha   90.00
_cell.angle_beta   90.00
_cell.angle_gamma   90.00
#
_symmetry.space_group_name_H-M   'P 1'
#
loop_
_entity.id
_entity.type
_entity.pdbx_description
1 polymer ?
#
loop_
_entity_poly.entity_id
_entity_poly.type
_entity_poly.pdbx_seq_one_letter_code
_entity_poly.pdbx_strand_id
1 'polypeptide(L)'
;MNKPIAFVILAHPDDEAFGPAGTIALLSREYEVYLLCATKGEKGENHSVKKGSIFDIREKELRNSASILGIKDVYFLGIKDGELCNNMYHEVADKIQVYVDKLNPSLFMTVEPHGVSGHLDHIAISF
;
A
#
# COMPACT_ATOMS: atom_id res chain seq x y z
N MET A 1 -11.60 23.08 9.32
CA MET A 1 -10.39 23.07 8.47
C MET A 1 -10.31 21.70 7.82
N ASN A 2 -9.99 21.59 6.53
CA ASN A 2 -9.77 20.29 5.92
C ASN A 2 -8.58 19.62 6.61
N LYS A 3 -8.68 18.31 6.86
CA LYS A 3 -7.57 17.54 7.42
C LYS A 3 -6.39 17.57 6.41
N PRO A 4 -5.13 17.73 6.86
CA PRO A 4 -3.98 17.47 6.01
C PRO A 4 -4.00 16.02 5.50
N ILE A 5 -3.31 15.74 4.41
CA ILE A 5 -3.29 14.41 3.78
C ILE A 5 -2.06 13.64 4.21
N ALA A 6 -2.28 12.39 4.61
CA ALA A 6 -1.24 11.39 4.84
C ALA A 6 -1.32 10.33 3.74
N PHE A 7 -0.17 10.02 3.12
CA PHE A 7 -0.10 9.04 2.04
C PHE A 7 0.75 7.84 2.45
N VAL A 8 0.07 6.70 2.62
CA VAL A 8 0.66 5.42 3.00
C VAL A 8 0.95 4.63 1.72
N ILE A 9 2.18 4.16 1.56
CA ILE A 9 2.66 3.49 0.34
C ILE A 9 3.28 2.15 0.76
N LEU A 10 2.65 1.04 0.36
CA LEU A 10 3.00 -0.32 0.79
C LEU A 10 3.06 -1.28 -0.39
N ALA A 11 3.67 -2.45 -0.20
CA ALA A 11 3.91 -3.39 -1.29
C ALA A 11 2.69 -4.27 -1.57
N HIS A 12 2.10 -4.87 -0.53
CA HIS A 12 1.10 -5.92 -0.63
C HIS A 12 -0.19 -5.61 0.16
N PRO A 13 -1.33 -6.22 -0.24
CA PRO A 13 -2.57 -6.13 0.52
C PRO A 13 -2.49 -6.93 1.83
N ASP A 14 -2.37 -6.27 2.98
CA ASP A 14 -2.21 -6.77 4.37
C ASP A 14 -1.09 -6.05 5.14
N ASP A 15 -0.13 -5.45 4.42
CA ASP A 15 0.96 -4.67 5.01
C ASP A 15 0.45 -3.54 5.92
N GLU A 16 -0.73 -2.97 5.62
CA GLU A 16 -1.34 -1.91 6.42
C GLU A 16 -1.82 -2.41 7.79
N ALA A 17 -2.16 -3.69 7.87
CA ALA A 17 -2.72 -4.35 9.05
C ALA A 17 -1.63 -4.97 9.94
N PHE A 18 -0.51 -5.42 9.36
CA PHE A 18 0.51 -6.17 10.09
C PHE A 18 1.37 -5.31 11.02
N GLY A 19 1.80 -4.13 10.56
CA GLY A 19 2.67 -3.24 11.31
C GLY A 19 2.03 -1.92 11.71
N PRO A 20 1.63 -1.07 10.74
CA PRO A 20 1.29 0.33 10.98
C PRO A 20 -0.19 0.55 11.39
N ALA A 21 -1.01 -0.50 11.52
CA ALA A 21 -2.45 -0.41 11.74
C ALA A 21 -2.85 0.57 12.85
N GLY A 22 -2.22 0.45 14.03
CA GLY A 22 -2.49 1.34 15.16
C GLY A 22 -2.14 2.80 14.86
N THR A 23 -1.02 3.04 14.18
CA THR A 23 -0.58 4.38 13.77
C THR A 23 -1.51 4.95 12.71
N ILE A 24 -1.91 4.17 11.71
CA ILE A 24 -2.87 4.59 10.67
C ILE A 24 -4.21 4.97 11.30
N ALA A 25 -4.72 4.17 12.23
CA ALA A 25 -5.98 4.44 12.92
C ALA A 25 -5.93 5.68 13.83
N LEU A 26 -4.75 6.03 14.34
CA LEU A 26 -4.53 7.29 15.06
C LEU A 26 -4.43 8.47 14.08
N LEU A 27 -3.65 8.32 13.01
CA LEU A 27 -3.50 9.33 11.96
C LEU A 27 -4.83 9.69 11.32
N SER A 28 -5.73 8.73 11.06
CA SER A 28 -7.03 8.98 10.45
C SER A 28 -7.94 9.90 11.27
N ARG A 29 -7.63 10.11 12.56
CA ARG A 29 -8.33 11.10 13.40
C ARG A 29 -7.96 12.53 13.04
N GLU A 30 -6.74 12.76 12.58
CA GLU A 30 -6.16 14.08 12.31
C GLU A 30 -5.90 14.37 10.82
N TYR A 31 -5.67 13.31 10.04
CA TYR A 31 -5.36 13.34 8.60
C TYR A 31 -6.46 12.67 7.79
N GLU A 32 -6.58 13.06 6.52
CA GLU A 32 -7.24 12.23 5.50
C GLU A 32 -6.20 11.26 4.94
N VAL A 33 -6.32 9.99 5.30
CA VAL A 33 -5.32 8.96 4.99
C VAL A 33 -5.67 8.29 3.66
N TYR A 34 -4.73 8.23 2.74
CA TYR A 34 -4.83 7.46 1.50
C TYR A 34 -3.81 6.34 1.50
N LEU A 35 -4.18 5.18 0.96
CA LEU A 35 -3.27 4.05 0.78
C LEU A 35 -3.02 3.80 -0.71
N LEU A 36 -1.77 3.63 -1.09
CA LEU A 36 -1.36 3.11 -2.38
C LEU A 36 -0.61 1.79 -2.17
N CYS A 37 -1.16 0.73 -2.72
CA CYS A 37 -0.59 -0.61 -2.70
C CYS A 37 0.09 -0.89 -4.05
N ALA A 38 1.34 -1.31 -4.04
CA ALA A 38 2.08 -1.50 -5.28
C ALA A 38 1.54 -2.68 -6.11
N THR A 39 1.18 -3.77 -5.41
CA THR A 39 0.76 -5.03 -6.02
C THR A 39 -0.69 -5.38 -5.66
N LYS A 40 -1.23 -6.44 -6.29
CA LYS A 40 -2.52 -7.02 -5.88
C LYS A 40 -2.37 -8.31 -5.07
N GLY A 41 -1.14 -8.67 -4.70
CA GLY A 41 -0.87 -9.84 -3.88
C GLY A 41 -1.21 -11.17 -4.56
N GLU A 42 -1.16 -11.23 -5.90
CA GLU A 42 -1.64 -12.38 -6.67
C GLU A 42 -0.78 -13.65 -6.55
N LYS A 43 0.42 -13.56 -5.99
CA LYS A 43 1.26 -14.73 -5.67
C LYS A 43 1.03 -15.25 -4.24
N GLY A 44 0.19 -14.58 -3.45
CA GLY A 44 -0.23 -15.07 -2.14
C GLY A 44 -0.85 -16.47 -2.25
N GLU A 45 -0.33 -17.42 -1.46
CA GLU A 45 -0.83 -18.78 -1.45
C GLU A 45 -2.08 -18.89 -0.59
N ASN A 46 -3.22 -19.19 -1.21
CA ASN A 46 -4.39 -19.72 -0.51
C ASN A 46 -4.86 -21.00 -1.22
N HIS A 47 -4.48 -22.15 -0.66
CA HIS A 47 -4.80 -23.47 -1.24
C HIS A 47 -6.31 -23.75 -1.32
N SER A 48 -7.15 -22.95 -0.66
CA SER A 48 -8.61 -23.08 -0.68
C SER A 48 -9.27 -22.31 -1.81
N VAL A 49 -8.51 -21.56 -2.62
CA VAL A 49 -9.03 -20.59 -3.60
C VAL A 49 -8.47 -20.88 -4.99
N LYS A 50 -9.28 -20.72 -6.04
CA LYS A 50 -8.80 -20.79 -7.43
C LYS A 50 -7.85 -19.61 -7.70
N LYS A 51 -6.68 -19.88 -8.30
CA LYS A 51 -5.63 -18.87 -8.60
C LYS A 51 -6.12 -17.59 -9.28
N GLY A 52 -7.19 -17.64 -10.08
CA GLY A 52 -7.72 -16.46 -10.77
C GLY A 52 -8.53 -15.48 -9.90
N SER A 53 -8.99 -15.88 -8.71
CA SER A 53 -9.84 -15.04 -7.84
C SER A 53 -9.09 -14.44 -6.65
N ILE A 54 -7.81 -14.78 -6.45
CA ILE A 54 -7.07 -14.35 -5.26
C ILE A 54 -6.87 -12.84 -5.23
N PHE A 55 -6.65 -12.21 -6.39
CA PHE A 55 -6.47 -10.75 -6.46
C PHE A 55 -7.77 -10.00 -6.11
N ASP A 56 -8.94 -10.46 -6.58
CA ASP A 56 -10.24 -9.85 -6.27
C ASP A 56 -10.56 -9.98 -4.78
N ILE A 57 -10.22 -11.13 -4.20
CA ILE A 57 -10.39 -11.38 -2.77
C ILE A 57 -9.50 -10.46 -1.95
N ARG A 58 -8.20 -10.40 -2.25
CA ARG A 58 -7.25 -9.55 -1.52
C ARG A 58 -7.53 -8.06 -1.69
N GLU A 59 -7.98 -7.63 -2.87
CA GLU A 59 -8.43 -6.24 -3.08
C GLU A 59 -9.64 -5.92 -2.18
N LYS A 60 -10.61 -6.83 -2.11
CA LYS A 60 -11.77 -6.66 -1.22
C LYS A 60 -11.37 -6.68 0.26
N GLU A 61 -10.48 -7.58 0.66
CA GLU A 61 -9.94 -7.67 2.02
C GLU A 61 -9.24 -6.38 2.42
N LEU A 62 -8.36 -5.86 1.56
CA LEU A 62 -7.66 -4.60 1.78
C LEU A 62 -8.61 -3.42 1.92
N ARG A 63 -9.62 -3.31 1.04
CA ARG A 63 -10.61 -2.23 1.13
C ARG A 63 -11.44 -2.31 2.42
N ASN A 64 -11.75 -3.51 2.89
CA ASN A 64 -12.44 -3.71 4.17
C ASN A 64 -11.55 -3.31 5.36
N SER A 65 -10.28 -3.75 5.35
CA SER A 65 -9.28 -3.37 6.36
C SER A 65 -9.07 -1.85 6.40
N ALA A 66 -8.89 -1.24 5.24
CA ALA A 66 -8.76 0.21 5.06
C ALA A 66 -9.95 0.97 5.66
N SER A 67 -11.18 0.50 5.43
CA SER A 67 -12.40 1.08 6.03
C SER A 67 -12.37 1.04 7.56
N ILE A 68 -11.94 -0.07 8.16
CA ILE A 68 -11.80 -0.22 9.62
C ILE A 68 -10.76 0.75 10.18
N LEU A 69 -9.64 0.94 9.48
CA LEU A 69 -8.55 1.84 9.89
C LEU A 69 -8.85 3.33 9.67
N GLY A 70 -9.95 3.66 8.99
CA GLY A 70 -10.30 5.03 8.63
C GLY A 70 -9.51 5.58 7.44
N ILE A 71 -8.97 4.72 6.59
CA ILE A 71 -8.35 5.09 5.31
C ILE A 71 -9.47 5.51 4.34
N LYS A 72 -9.28 6.65 3.70
CA LYS A 72 -10.26 7.29 2.81
C LYS A 72 -10.46 6.55 1.51
N ASP A 73 -9.37 6.12 0.87
CA ASP A 73 -9.39 5.42 -0.41
C ASP A 73 -8.11 4.59 -0.58
N VAL A 74 -8.20 3.57 -1.43
CA VAL A 74 -7.12 2.63 -1.74
C VAL A 74 -6.87 2.61 -3.25
N TYR A 75 -5.62 2.85 -3.62
CA TYR A 75 -5.10 2.80 -4.98
C TYR A 75 -4.18 1.60 -5.18
N PHE A 76 -4.06 1.15 -6.44
CA PHE A 76 -3.15 0.08 -6.83
C PHE A 76 -2.25 0.57 -7.97
N LEU A 77 -0.93 0.37 -7.86
CA LEU A 77 -0.01 0.67 -8.96
C LEU A 77 -0.10 -0.34 -10.10
N GLY A 78 -0.58 -1.55 -9.81
CA GLY A 78 -0.74 -2.63 -10.79
C GLY A 78 0.58 -3.31 -11.17
N ILE A 79 1.58 -3.26 -10.29
CA ILE A 79 2.80 -4.05 -10.43
C ILE A 79 2.49 -5.48 -10.00
N LYS A 80 3.10 -6.46 -10.66
CA LYS A 80 2.92 -7.84 -10.25
C LYS A 80 3.63 -8.13 -8.94
N ASP A 81 2.96 -8.90 -8.08
CA ASP A 81 3.49 -9.39 -6.81
C ASP A 81 4.82 -10.11 -7.02
N GLY A 82 5.86 -9.73 -6.27
CA GLY A 82 7.20 -10.26 -6.35
C GLY A 82 8.02 -9.80 -7.55
N GLU A 83 7.57 -8.77 -8.28
CA GLU A 83 8.30 -8.20 -9.43
C GLU A 83 8.85 -6.78 -9.16
N LEU A 84 8.60 -6.19 -7.98
CA LEU A 84 9.22 -4.91 -7.64
C LEU A 84 10.74 -5.09 -7.46
N CYS A 85 11.51 -4.24 -8.13
CA CYS A 85 12.97 -4.24 -8.04
C CYS A 85 13.57 -2.88 -8.41
N ASN A 86 14.86 -2.70 -8.12
CA ASN A 86 15.58 -1.44 -8.35
C ASN A 86 15.56 -0.98 -9.83
N ASN A 87 15.46 -1.90 -10.79
CA ASN A 87 15.37 -1.52 -12.20
C ASN A 87 14.07 -0.78 -12.55
N MET A 88 13.03 -0.93 -11.73
CA MET A 88 11.74 -0.26 -11.91
C MET A 88 11.64 1.05 -11.10
N TYR A 89 12.66 1.41 -10.32
CA TYR A 89 12.58 2.51 -9.35
C TYR A 89 12.00 3.81 -9.93
N HIS A 90 12.50 4.25 -11.08
CA HIS A 90 12.00 5.46 -11.75
C HIS A 90 10.55 5.30 -12.24
N GLU A 91 10.18 4.15 -12.81
CA GLU A 91 8.81 3.89 -13.25
C GLU A 91 7.83 3.89 -12.07
N VAL A 92 8.22 3.28 -10.95
CA VAL A 92 7.42 3.25 -9.72
C VAL A 92 7.29 4.66 -9.15
N ALA A 93 8.38 5.41 -9.06
CA ALA A 93 8.37 6.80 -8.59
C ALA A 93 7.47 7.69 -9.45
N ASP A 94 7.56 7.60 -10.79
CA ASP A 94 6.74 8.37 -11.72
C ASP A 94 5.24 8.04 -11.54
N LYS A 95 4.90 6.75 -11.36
CA LYS A 95 3.51 6.35 -11.10
C LYS A 95 3.01 6.86 -9.73
N ILE A 96 3.85 6.84 -8.69
CA ILE A 96 3.51 7.39 -7.37
C ILE A 96 3.34 8.92 -7.47
N GLN A 97 4.17 9.61 -8.25
CA GLN A 97 4.15 11.07 -8.43
C GLN A 97 2.78 11.55 -8.93
N VAL A 98 2.11 10.81 -9.81
CA VAL A 98 0.75 11.12 -10.27
C VAL A 98 -0.24 11.25 -9.09
N TYR A 99 -0.11 10.40 -8.07
CA TYR A 99 -0.94 10.47 -6.87
C TYR A 99 -0.47 11.56 -5.91
N VAL A 100 0.84 11.80 -5.81
CA VAL A 100 1.40 12.90 -5.02
C VAL A 100 0.90 14.24 -5.53
N ASP A 101 0.92 14.48 -6.85
CA ASP A 101 0.43 15.72 -7.46
C ASP A 101 -1.08 15.90 -7.26
N LYS A 102 -1.84 14.80 -7.33
CA LYS A 102 -3.29 14.79 -7.12
C LYS A 102 -3.68 15.06 -5.67
N LEU A 103 -2.96 14.46 -4.72
CA LEU A 103 -3.31 14.45 -3.30
C LEU A 103 -2.61 15.55 -2.51
N ASN A 104 -1.47 16.07 -2.98
CA ASN A 104 -0.61 17.03 -2.27
C ASN A 104 -0.41 16.67 -0.77
N PRO A 105 0.11 15.46 -0.47
CA PRO A 105 0.26 14.97 0.91
C PRO A 105 1.32 15.77 1.68
N SER A 106 1.08 15.97 2.98
CA SER A 106 2.05 16.58 3.89
C SER A 106 2.78 15.56 4.77
N LEU A 107 2.33 14.30 4.73
CA LEU A 107 2.93 13.19 5.46
C LEU A 107 2.99 11.96 4.56
N PHE A 108 4.14 11.28 4.56
CA PHE A 108 4.35 10.02 3.88
C PHE A 108 4.64 8.92 4.90
N MET A 109 4.21 7.70 4.59
CA MET A 109 4.52 6.50 5.36
C MET A 109 4.81 5.35 4.40
N THR A 110 5.89 4.61 4.65
CA THR A 110 6.21 3.38 3.93
C THR A 110 6.94 2.39 4.84
N VAL A 111 7.40 1.28 4.28
CA VAL A 111 8.18 0.25 4.97
C VAL A 111 9.62 0.70 5.20
N GLU A 112 10.21 0.19 6.29
CA GLU A 112 11.61 0.42 6.63
C GLU A 112 12.54 -0.12 5.50
N PRO A 113 13.70 0.50 5.22
CA PRO A 113 14.53 0.19 4.04
C PRO A 113 15.07 -1.24 3.92
N HIS A 114 15.18 -2.01 5.00
CA HIS A 114 15.52 -3.43 4.96
C HIS A 114 14.30 -4.35 4.71
N GLY A 115 13.12 -3.77 4.47
CA GLY A 115 11.92 -4.47 4.06
C GLY A 115 11.25 -5.29 5.15
N VAL A 116 11.58 -5.02 6.42
CA VAL A 116 11.12 -5.74 7.63
C VAL A 116 11.55 -7.21 7.68
N SER A 117 11.09 -8.03 6.73
CA SER A 117 11.44 -9.45 6.55
C SER A 117 12.54 -9.68 5.52
N GLY A 118 12.99 -8.64 4.81
CA GLY A 118 13.91 -8.75 3.68
C GLY A 118 13.23 -9.06 2.33
N HIS A 119 11.90 -8.97 2.25
CA HIS A 119 11.19 -9.13 0.98
C HIS A 119 11.58 -8.04 -0.03
N LEU A 120 11.93 -8.43 -1.25
CA LEU A 120 12.44 -7.49 -2.26
C LEU A 120 11.44 -6.38 -2.59
N ASP A 121 10.14 -6.71 -2.69
CA ASP A 121 9.11 -5.69 -2.92
C ASP A 121 9.03 -4.66 -1.79
N HIS A 122 9.27 -5.06 -0.54
CA HIS A 122 9.29 -4.14 0.60
C HIS A 122 10.52 -3.23 0.54
N ILE A 123 11.69 -3.78 0.20
CA ILE A 123 12.91 -3.00 0.02
C ILE A 123 12.72 -1.99 -1.11
N ALA A 124 12.17 -2.43 -2.25
CA ALA A 124 12.03 -1.61 -3.45
C ALA A 124 10.98 -0.48 -3.30
N ILE A 125 9.96 -0.63 -2.45
CA ILE A 125 8.94 0.40 -2.23
C ILE A 125 9.31 1.42 -1.13
N SER A 126 10.38 1.14 -0.37
CA SER A 126 10.88 2.04 0.69
C SER A 126 11.54 3.31 0.12
N PHE A 127 11.53 4.40 0.90
CA PHE A 127 12.18 5.68 0.58
C PHE A 127 12.55 6.47 1.84
#